data_AF-A0A352BGX8-F1
#
_entry.id   AF-A0A352BGX8-F1
#
_cell.length_a   1.000
_cell.length_b   1.000
_cell.length_c   1.000
_cell.angle_alpha   90.00
_cell.angle_beta   90.00
_cell.angle_gamma   90.00
#
_symmetry.space_group_name_H-M   'P 1'
#
loop_
_entity.id
_entity.type
_entity.pdbx_description
1 polymer ?
#
loop_
_entity_poly.entity_id
_entity_poly.type
_entity_poly.pdbx_seq_one_letter_code
_entity_poly.pdbx_strand_id
1 'polypeptide(L)'
;IDEIDKIASKENSKGPDVSREGVQRDLLPFVEGTTVATKYGTVRTDYILFIAAGAFHVSSMNDLIPELQGRFPIRVELENLTKADFLKILTEPKNATIKQYQSLLKVDNVNLKFTDDALEQIAYLAEQENLTSENIGARRLTTILESVLEEVNFNATDYAEPTDVVIDKAYVDKVLSKSIKDYDLTKYIL
;
A
#
# COMPACT_ATOMS: atom_id res chain seq x y z
N ILE A 1 -1.64 15.05 -2.10
CA ILE A 1 -0.34 15.36 -1.47
C ILE A 1 -0.10 14.24 -0.47
N ASP A 2 0.73 13.28 -0.82
CA ASP A 2 1.03 12.17 0.08
C ASP A 2 2.17 12.55 1.03
N GLU A 3 2.32 11.82 2.13
CA GLU A 3 3.38 11.99 3.14
C GLU A 3 3.54 13.44 3.66
N ILE A 4 2.44 14.19 3.82
CA ILE A 4 2.45 15.58 4.30
C ILE A 4 3.00 15.70 5.74
N ASP A 5 2.95 14.62 6.51
CA ASP A 5 3.47 14.54 7.87
C ASP A 5 5.00 14.66 7.94
N LYS A 6 5.71 14.35 6.85
CA LYS A 6 7.18 14.49 6.75
C LYS A 6 7.65 15.94 6.70
N ILE A 7 6.79 16.86 6.25
CA ILE A 7 7.09 18.30 6.26
C ILE A 7 6.53 19.00 7.50
N ALA A 8 5.76 18.30 8.34
CA ALA A 8 5.19 18.80 9.60
C ALA A 8 6.13 18.61 10.81
N SER A 9 7.08 17.67 10.76
CA SER A 9 7.89 17.32 11.94
C SER A 9 8.82 18.45 12.41
N LYS A 10 8.70 18.84 13.68
CA LYS A 10 9.67 19.67 14.40
C LYS A 10 10.84 18.81 14.85
N GLU A 11 12.07 19.19 14.51
CA GLU A 11 13.24 18.58 15.13
C GLU A 11 13.76 19.44 16.30
N ASN A 12 14.13 18.78 17.39
CA ASN A 12 14.89 19.37 18.50
C ASN A 12 16.39 19.60 18.15
N SER A 13 16.75 19.65 16.87
CA SER A 13 18.14 19.76 16.40
C SER A 13 18.43 21.19 15.92
N LYS A 14 19.45 21.84 16.50
CA LYS A 14 19.95 23.17 16.13
C LYS A 14 20.64 23.15 14.74
N GLY A 15 19.89 22.88 13.67
CA GLY A 15 20.32 22.93 12.27
C GLY A 15 19.38 23.80 11.43
N PRO A 16 19.71 24.13 10.16
CA PRO A 16 18.98 25.14 9.40
C PRO A 16 17.55 24.66 9.06
N ASP A 17 16.60 25.14 9.86
CA ASP A 17 15.14 24.90 9.90
C ASP A 17 14.35 25.22 8.62
N VAL A 18 15.01 25.67 7.55
CA VAL A 18 14.35 26.39 6.45
C VAL A 18 13.71 25.46 5.41
N SER A 19 14.11 24.19 5.36
CA SER A 19 13.73 23.29 4.25
C SER A 19 12.28 22.79 4.32
N ARG A 20 11.80 22.33 5.48
CA ARG A 20 10.46 21.71 5.60
C ARG A 20 9.33 22.74 5.63
N GLU A 21 9.50 23.84 6.36
CA GLU A 21 8.53 24.94 6.36
C GLU A 21 8.50 25.65 5.01
N GLY A 22 9.66 25.75 4.33
CA GLY A 22 9.75 26.26 2.96
C GLY A 22 8.83 25.50 2.00
N VAL A 23 8.84 24.16 2.04
CA VAL A 23 7.94 23.34 1.23
C VAL A 23 6.47 23.61 1.55
N GLN A 24 6.10 23.82 2.81
CA GLN A 24 4.74 24.19 3.18
C GLN A 24 4.33 25.55 2.62
N ARG A 25 5.23 26.55 2.71
CA ARG A 25 5.01 27.90 2.16
C ARG A 25 4.90 27.90 0.64
N ASP A 26 5.67 27.06 -0.03
CA ASP A 26 5.63 26.90 -1.49
C ASP A 26 4.35 26.17 -1.95
N LEU A 27 3.80 25.27 -1.12
CA LEU A 27 2.51 24.62 -1.38
C LEU A 27 1.32 25.56 -1.16
N LEU A 28 1.45 26.55 -0.27
CA LEU A 28 0.35 27.42 0.14
C LEU A 28 -0.37 28.10 -1.05
N PRO A 29 0.31 28.76 -2.01
CA PRO A 29 -0.38 29.40 -3.15
C PRO A 29 -1.26 28.45 -3.96
N PHE A 30 -0.89 27.17 -4.05
CA PHE A 30 -1.67 26.18 -4.79
C PHE A 30 -3.00 25.88 -4.09
N VAL A 31 -2.97 25.71 -2.76
CA VAL A 31 -4.18 25.43 -1.96
C VAL A 31 -5.01 26.68 -1.68
N GLU A 32 -4.42 27.87 -1.72
CA GLU A 32 -5.15 29.14 -1.57
C GLU A 32 -5.82 29.61 -2.88
N GLY A 33 -5.29 29.19 -4.02
CA GLY A 33 -5.72 29.65 -5.33
C GLY A 33 -4.66 30.53 -5.99
N THR A 34 -4.03 30.00 -7.03
CA THR A 34 -3.07 30.73 -7.85
C THR A 34 -3.28 30.43 -9.33
N THR A 35 -2.66 31.23 -10.19
CA THR A 35 -2.65 30.99 -11.64
C THR A 35 -1.29 30.46 -12.06
N VAL A 36 -1.26 29.24 -12.58
CA VAL A 36 -0.05 28.54 -13.02
C VAL A 36 -0.01 28.53 -14.55
N ALA A 37 1.08 29.03 -15.14
CA ALA A 37 1.31 28.92 -16.57
C ALA A 37 1.74 27.48 -16.92
N THR A 38 1.06 26.86 -17.88
CA THR A 38 1.39 25.54 -18.40
C THR A 38 1.60 25.60 -19.91
N LYS A 39 2.14 24.53 -20.52
CA LYS A 39 2.24 24.41 -21.98
C LYS A 39 0.90 24.46 -22.72
N TYR A 40 -0.22 24.32 -22.01
CA TYR A 40 -1.58 24.35 -22.57
C TYR A 40 -2.34 25.65 -22.25
N GLY A 41 -1.65 26.65 -21.69
CA GLY A 41 -2.25 27.88 -21.19
C GLY A 41 -2.24 27.97 -19.67
N THR A 42 -2.94 28.96 -19.14
CA THR A 42 -2.99 29.24 -17.70
C THR A 42 -4.06 28.40 -17.01
N VAL A 43 -3.70 27.78 -15.88
CA VAL A 43 -4.61 27.00 -15.02
C VAL A 43 -4.78 27.71 -13.69
N ARG A 44 -6.02 27.87 -13.23
CA ARG A 44 -6.36 28.41 -11.92
C ARG A 44 -6.60 27.28 -10.92
N THR A 45 -6.03 27.40 -9.72
CA THR A 45 -6.13 26.34 -8.70
C THR A 45 -7.26 26.54 -7.68
N ASP A 46 -8.03 27.63 -7.77
CA ASP A 46 -9.05 28.05 -6.79
C ASP A 46 -10.08 26.95 -6.42
N TYR A 47 -10.39 26.06 -7.36
CA TYR A 47 -11.41 25.00 -7.19
C TYR A 47 -10.84 23.59 -7.35
N ILE A 48 -9.53 23.43 -7.26
CA ILE A 48 -8.91 22.10 -7.23
C ILE A 48 -9.14 21.49 -5.85
N LEU A 49 -9.66 20.25 -5.81
CA LEU A 49 -9.75 19.49 -4.58
C LEU A 49 -8.35 18.97 -4.20
N PHE A 50 -7.87 19.38 -3.04
CA PHE A 50 -6.64 18.85 -2.45
C PHE A 50 -6.97 17.81 -1.38
N ILE A 51 -6.42 16.60 -1.55
CA ILE A 51 -6.42 15.56 -0.53
C ILE A 51 -4.98 15.41 -0.05
N ALA A 52 -4.75 15.62 1.23
CA ALA A 52 -3.47 15.40 1.88
C ALA A 52 -3.54 14.15 2.76
N ALA A 53 -2.49 13.34 2.72
CA ALA A 53 -2.38 12.11 3.50
C ALA A 53 -1.01 12.08 4.20
N GLY A 54 -0.95 11.41 5.34
CA GLY A 54 0.26 11.24 6.13
C GLY A 54 0.00 10.29 7.30
N ALA A 55 1.03 9.60 7.77
CA ALA A 55 0.91 8.63 8.85
C ALA A 55 0.90 9.30 10.24
N PHE A 56 1.54 10.47 10.37
CA PHE A 56 1.56 11.29 11.59
C PHE A 56 2.02 10.51 12.85
N HIS A 57 2.98 9.59 12.69
CA HIS A 57 3.53 8.80 13.80
C HIS A 57 4.39 9.62 14.78
N VAL A 58 5.13 10.62 14.26
CA VAL A 58 6.10 11.44 15.03
C VAL A 58 5.80 12.94 14.92
N SER A 59 4.76 13.31 14.18
CA SER A 59 4.32 14.69 13.96
C SER A 59 2.80 14.76 14.06
N SER A 60 2.27 15.95 14.29
CA SER A 60 0.83 16.21 14.32
C SER A 60 0.42 17.13 13.17
N MET A 61 -0.86 17.06 12.77
CA MET A 61 -1.48 18.07 11.90
C MET A 61 -1.32 19.50 12.47
N ASN A 62 -1.25 19.63 13.80
CA ASN A 62 -1.04 20.91 14.47
C ASN A 62 0.38 21.47 14.30
N ASP A 63 1.33 20.67 13.81
CA ASP A 63 2.71 21.11 13.54
C ASP A 63 2.90 21.72 12.14
N LEU A 64 1.88 21.67 11.27
CA LEU A 64 1.87 22.42 10.02
C LEU A 64 1.71 23.93 10.28
N ILE A 65 2.10 24.78 9.33
CA ILE A 65 1.88 26.23 9.45
C ILE A 65 0.37 26.57 9.56
N PRO A 66 -0.02 27.57 10.36
CA PRO A 66 -1.43 27.91 10.59
C PRO A 66 -2.24 28.14 9.31
N GLU A 67 -1.62 28.75 8.30
CA GLU A 67 -2.22 29.03 7.00
C GLU A 67 -2.61 27.73 6.29
N LEU A 68 -1.74 26.73 6.31
CA LEU A 68 -1.98 25.43 5.67
C LEU A 68 -3.02 24.62 6.44
N GLN A 69 -3.00 24.68 7.78
CA GLN A 69 -4.05 24.06 8.61
C GLN A 69 -5.45 24.59 8.26
N GLY A 70 -5.58 25.90 8.00
CA GLY A 70 -6.83 26.53 7.59
C GLY A 70 -7.35 26.08 6.22
N ARG A 71 -6.49 25.52 5.36
CA ARG A 71 -6.84 25.01 4.02
C ARG A 71 -7.20 23.52 4.00
N PHE A 72 -6.99 22.80 5.10
CA PHE A 72 -7.44 21.42 5.30
C PHE A 72 -8.47 21.33 6.44
N PRO A 73 -9.69 21.87 6.26
CA PRO A 73 -10.71 21.91 7.30
C PRO A 73 -11.34 20.55 7.58
N ILE A 74 -11.39 19.66 6.58
CA ILE A 74 -11.92 18.31 6.73
C ILE A 74 -10.78 17.40 7.17
N ARG A 75 -10.96 16.74 8.31
CA ARG A 75 -10.02 15.79 8.89
C ARG A 75 -10.71 14.45 9.03
N VAL A 76 -10.05 13.40 8.58
CA VAL A 76 -10.52 12.02 8.69
C VAL A 76 -9.33 11.15 9.10
N GLU A 77 -9.58 10.23 10.02
CA GLU A 77 -8.63 9.22 10.45
C GLU A 77 -9.07 7.87 9.88
N LEU A 78 -8.12 7.10 9.35
CA LEU A 78 -8.38 5.78 8.81
C LEU A 78 -7.90 4.73 9.81
N GLU A 79 -8.70 3.70 10.01
CA GLU A 79 -8.37 2.60 10.92
C GLU A 79 -7.39 1.62 10.26
N ASN A 80 -6.63 0.91 11.09
CA ASN A 80 -5.79 -0.19 10.65
C ASN A 80 -6.64 -1.35 10.12
N LEU A 81 -6.15 -2.01 9.07
CA LEU A 81 -6.83 -3.14 8.46
C LEU A 81 -6.70 -4.40 9.33
N THR A 82 -7.79 -5.14 9.47
CA THR A 82 -7.85 -6.43 10.17
C THR A 82 -7.77 -7.60 9.19
N LYS A 83 -7.58 -8.83 9.69
CA LYS A 83 -7.74 -10.07 8.91
C LYS A 83 -9.05 -10.07 8.10
N ALA A 84 -10.15 -9.65 8.71
CA ALA A 84 -11.45 -9.63 8.04
C ALA A 84 -11.46 -8.65 6.85
N ASP A 85 -10.81 -7.50 7.00
CA ASP A 85 -10.70 -6.51 5.92
C ASP A 85 -9.81 -7.02 4.79
N PHE A 86 -8.71 -7.69 5.11
CA PHE A 86 -7.85 -8.32 4.10
C PHE A 86 -8.60 -9.38 3.29
N LEU A 87 -9.43 -10.22 3.93
CA LEU A 87 -10.25 -11.19 3.22
C LEU A 87 -11.22 -10.50 2.23
N LYS A 88 -11.84 -9.39 2.66
CA LYS A 88 -12.69 -8.58 1.77
C LYS A 88 -11.88 -7.98 0.61
N ILE A 89 -10.71 -7.41 0.88
CA ILE A 89 -9.83 -6.81 -0.14
C ILE A 89 -9.45 -7.86 -1.21
N LEU A 90 -9.21 -9.10 -0.82
CA LEU A 90 -8.88 -10.19 -1.73
C LEU A 90 -10.04 -10.64 -2.63
N THR A 91 -11.29 -10.41 -2.24
CA THR A 91 -12.47 -11.07 -2.85
C THR A 91 -13.53 -10.10 -3.39
N GLU A 92 -13.84 -9.03 -2.67
CA GLU A 92 -14.97 -8.13 -2.96
C GLU A 92 -14.66 -7.09 -4.05
N PRO A 93 -13.50 -6.38 -4.04
CA PRO A 93 -13.20 -5.38 -5.06
C PRO A 93 -13.34 -5.93 -6.47
N LYS A 94 -13.86 -5.09 -7.38
CA LYS A 94 -14.07 -5.48 -8.80
C LYS A 94 -12.80 -6.03 -9.43
N ASN A 95 -11.67 -5.38 -9.12
CA ASN A 95 -10.33 -5.76 -9.57
C ASN A 95 -9.48 -6.27 -8.40
N ALA A 96 -10.05 -7.09 -7.51
CA ALA A 96 -9.27 -7.69 -6.43
C ALA A 96 -8.07 -8.48 -6.98
N THR A 97 -6.94 -8.46 -6.27
CA THR A 97 -5.65 -9.01 -6.74
C THR A 97 -5.78 -10.47 -7.19
N ILE A 98 -6.60 -11.27 -6.51
CA ILE A 98 -6.88 -12.65 -6.88
C ILE A 98 -7.54 -12.75 -8.25
N LYS A 99 -8.56 -11.93 -8.52
CA LYS A 99 -9.24 -11.89 -9.82
C LYS A 99 -8.27 -11.49 -10.93
N GLN A 100 -7.30 -10.62 -10.64
CA GLN A 100 -6.25 -10.24 -11.58
C GLN A 100 -5.37 -11.45 -11.90
N TYR A 101 -4.83 -12.16 -10.90
CA TYR A 101 -4.01 -13.36 -11.12
C TYR A 101 -4.76 -14.49 -11.83
N GLN A 102 -6.02 -14.75 -11.45
CA GLN A 102 -6.86 -15.72 -12.13
C GLN A 102 -7.06 -15.36 -13.61
N SER A 103 -7.21 -14.07 -13.92
CA SER A 103 -7.38 -13.61 -15.31
C SER A 103 -6.07 -13.66 -16.09
N LEU A 104 -4.95 -13.30 -15.47
CA LEU A 104 -3.61 -13.35 -16.09
C LEU A 104 -3.23 -14.78 -16.44
N LEU A 105 -3.28 -15.69 -15.47
CA LEU A 105 -2.91 -17.10 -15.66
C LEU A 105 -3.84 -17.85 -16.60
N LYS A 106 -5.09 -17.41 -16.72
CA LYS A 106 -6.02 -17.97 -17.70
C LYS A 106 -5.58 -17.74 -19.14
N VAL A 107 -4.79 -16.69 -19.43
CA VAL A 107 -4.18 -16.47 -20.75
C VAL A 107 -3.22 -17.61 -21.10
N ASP A 108 -2.54 -18.16 -20.10
CA ASP A 108 -1.62 -19.29 -20.22
C ASP A 108 -2.32 -20.64 -19.98
N ASN A 109 -3.64 -20.69 -20.16
CA ASN A 109 -4.48 -21.88 -19.94
C ASN A 109 -4.47 -22.43 -18.50
N VAL A 110 -4.04 -21.65 -17.50
CA VAL A 110 -4.06 -22.05 -16.09
C VAL A 110 -5.33 -21.52 -15.42
N ASN A 111 -6.21 -22.44 -15.00
CA ASN A 111 -7.42 -22.10 -14.26
C ASN A 111 -7.15 -22.10 -12.75
N LEU A 112 -6.68 -20.95 -12.25
CA LEU A 112 -6.34 -20.76 -10.84
C LEU A 112 -7.59 -20.62 -9.96
N LYS A 113 -7.66 -21.41 -8.88
CA LYS A 113 -8.71 -21.34 -7.86
C LYS A 113 -8.09 -21.29 -6.47
N PHE A 114 -8.62 -20.43 -5.62
CA PHE A 114 -8.29 -20.42 -4.20
C PHE A 114 -9.46 -21.00 -3.42
N THR A 115 -9.18 -21.83 -2.43
CA THR A 115 -10.19 -22.26 -1.46
C THR A 115 -10.35 -21.21 -0.36
N ASP A 116 -11.50 -21.17 0.31
CA ASP A 116 -11.80 -20.16 1.33
C ASP A 116 -10.78 -20.20 2.49
N ASP A 117 -10.33 -21.38 2.90
CA ASP A 117 -9.30 -21.56 3.93
C ASP A 117 -7.91 -21.06 3.49
N ALA A 118 -7.59 -21.11 2.20
CA ALA A 118 -6.37 -20.49 1.67
C ALA A 118 -6.44 -18.97 1.78
N LEU A 119 -7.59 -18.38 1.43
CA LEU A 119 -7.80 -16.93 1.53
C LEU A 119 -7.73 -16.44 2.96
N GLU A 120 -8.36 -17.16 3.88
CA GLU A 120 -8.28 -16.88 5.31
C GLU A 120 -6.84 -16.97 5.83
N GLN A 121 -6.06 -17.95 5.35
CA GLN A 121 -4.67 -18.12 5.74
C GLN A 121 -3.80 -16.97 5.22
N ILE A 122 -3.97 -16.56 3.97
CA ILE A 122 -3.26 -15.41 3.38
C ILE A 122 -3.59 -14.13 4.17
N ALA A 123 -4.87 -13.89 4.46
CA ALA A 123 -5.31 -12.72 5.22
C ALA A 123 -4.75 -12.72 6.65
N TYR A 124 -4.72 -13.89 7.31
CA TYR A 124 -4.13 -14.04 8.64
C TYR A 124 -2.62 -13.74 8.63
N LEU A 125 -1.89 -14.30 7.68
CA LEU A 125 -0.44 -14.09 7.58
C LEU A 125 -0.10 -12.62 7.28
N ALA A 126 -0.89 -11.95 6.44
CA ALA A 126 -0.73 -10.52 6.18
C ALA A 126 -0.89 -9.66 7.44
N GLU A 127 -1.88 -9.96 8.27
CA GLU A 127 -2.08 -9.30 9.56
C GLU A 127 -0.92 -9.58 10.52
N GLN A 128 -0.48 -10.84 10.64
CA GLN A 128 0.63 -11.20 11.53
C GLN A 128 1.96 -10.55 11.12
N GLU A 129 2.29 -10.51 9.83
CA GLU A 129 3.49 -9.81 9.35
C GLU A 129 3.43 -8.30 9.61
N ASN A 130 2.27 -7.68 9.44
CA ASN A 130 2.09 -6.26 9.75
C ASN A 130 2.17 -5.95 11.25
N LEU A 131 1.91 -6.92 12.13
CA LEU A 131 2.09 -6.78 13.58
C LEU A 131 3.54 -7.03 14.03
N THR A 132 4.27 -7.91 13.34
CA THR A 132 5.61 -8.37 13.76
C THR A 132 6.76 -7.67 13.03
N SER A 133 6.45 -7.01 11.92
CA SER A 133 7.39 -6.25 11.09
C SER A 133 6.81 -4.86 10.78
N GLU A 134 7.43 -4.13 9.86
CA GLU A 134 6.88 -2.85 9.39
C GLU A 134 5.48 -3.05 8.79
N ASN A 135 4.49 -2.34 9.34
CA ASN A 135 3.12 -2.39 8.85
C ASN A 135 3.01 -1.58 7.56
N ILE A 136 2.88 -2.29 6.43
CA ILE A 136 2.69 -1.70 5.10
C ILE A 136 1.24 -1.80 4.62
N GLY A 137 0.32 -2.16 5.54
CA GLY A 137 -1.11 -2.30 5.28
C GLY A 137 -1.43 -3.37 4.23
N ALA A 138 -2.38 -3.06 3.35
CA ALA A 138 -2.84 -3.98 2.30
C ALA A 138 -1.77 -4.35 1.26
N ARG A 139 -0.68 -3.58 1.13
CA ARG A 139 0.43 -3.91 0.20
C ARG A 139 1.06 -5.26 0.52
N ARG A 140 1.00 -5.69 1.78
CA ARG A 140 1.43 -7.00 2.28
C ARG A 140 0.76 -8.17 1.54
N LEU A 141 -0.50 -8.01 1.11
CA LEU A 141 -1.21 -9.04 0.37
C LEU A 141 -0.56 -9.31 -0.99
N THR A 142 -0.03 -8.28 -1.66
CA THR A 142 0.64 -8.43 -2.96
C THR A 142 1.90 -9.27 -2.82
N THR A 143 2.76 -8.95 -1.85
CA THR A 143 4.00 -9.69 -1.64
C THR A 143 3.75 -11.15 -1.27
N ILE A 144 2.76 -11.41 -0.41
CA ILE A 144 2.37 -12.78 -0.04
C ILE A 144 1.84 -13.54 -1.26
N LEU A 145 0.96 -12.92 -2.06
CA LEU A 145 0.42 -13.57 -3.27
C LEU A 145 1.51 -13.85 -4.31
N GLU A 146 2.46 -12.93 -4.50
CA GLU A 146 3.59 -13.13 -5.41
C GLU A 146 4.41 -14.36 -5.00
N SER A 147 4.73 -14.49 -3.71
CA SER A 147 5.45 -15.67 -3.20
C SER A 147 4.63 -16.95 -3.34
N VAL A 148 3.32 -16.92 -3.01
CA VAL A 148 2.44 -18.09 -3.15
C VAL A 148 2.33 -18.54 -4.61
N LEU A 149 2.31 -17.61 -5.56
CA LEU A 149 2.11 -17.90 -6.98
C LEU A 149 3.40 -18.02 -7.78
N GLU A 150 4.57 -17.89 -7.17
CA GLU A 150 5.87 -17.91 -7.86
C GLU A 150 6.07 -19.18 -8.69
N GLU A 151 5.93 -20.36 -8.07
CA GLU A 151 6.06 -21.64 -8.77
C GLU A 151 4.98 -21.82 -9.86
N VAL A 152 3.75 -21.34 -9.61
CA VAL A 152 2.65 -21.44 -10.58
C VAL A 152 2.93 -20.57 -11.81
N ASN A 153 3.37 -19.32 -11.59
CA ASN A 153 3.72 -18.39 -12.66
C ASN A 153 4.92 -18.88 -13.47
N PHE A 154 5.93 -19.45 -12.82
CA PHE A 154 7.12 -19.96 -13.50
C PHE A 154 6.79 -21.12 -14.46
N ASN A 155 5.91 -22.03 -14.03
CA ASN A 155 5.54 -23.19 -14.83
C ASN A 155 4.35 -22.94 -15.76
N ALA A 156 3.74 -21.74 -15.73
CA ALA A 156 2.49 -21.44 -16.43
C ALA A 156 2.58 -21.68 -17.95
N THR A 157 3.72 -21.38 -18.57
CA THR A 157 3.93 -21.54 -20.02
C THR A 157 4.23 -22.98 -20.44
N ASP A 158 4.55 -23.86 -19.50
CA ASP A 158 4.93 -25.25 -19.77
C ASP A 158 3.70 -26.16 -19.87
N TYR A 159 2.52 -25.67 -19.50
CA TYR A 159 1.26 -26.41 -19.62
C TYR A 159 0.77 -26.38 -21.07
N ALA A 160 0.97 -27.49 -21.78
CA ALA A 160 0.46 -27.68 -23.13
C ALA A 160 -1.09 -27.73 -23.20
N GLU A 161 -1.74 -28.08 -22.09
CA GLU A 161 -3.18 -28.26 -21.97
C GLU A 161 -3.74 -27.43 -20.81
N PRO A 162 -5.03 -27.02 -20.87
CA PRO A 162 -5.68 -26.32 -19.77
C PRO A 162 -5.57 -27.08 -18.45
N THR A 163 -5.00 -26.42 -17.45
CA THR A 163 -4.68 -27.04 -16.15
C THR A 163 -5.40 -26.31 -15.02
N ASP A 164 -6.17 -27.03 -14.21
CA ASP A 164 -6.75 -26.51 -12.98
C ASP A 164 -5.70 -26.51 -11.86
N VAL A 165 -5.41 -25.33 -11.31
CA VAL A 165 -4.52 -25.17 -10.15
C VAL A 165 -5.36 -24.71 -8.98
N VAL A 166 -5.42 -25.53 -7.92
CA VAL A 166 -6.14 -25.22 -6.69
C VAL A 166 -5.14 -24.91 -5.59
N ILE A 167 -5.21 -23.70 -5.06
CA ILE A 167 -4.43 -23.24 -3.92
C ILE A 167 -5.27 -23.42 -2.66
N ASP A 168 -4.86 -24.37 -1.83
CA ASP A 168 -5.44 -24.63 -0.52
C ASP A 168 -4.57 -24.10 0.62
N LYS A 169 -5.07 -24.17 1.87
CA LYS A 169 -4.30 -23.74 3.04
C LYS A 169 -2.97 -24.47 3.18
N ALA A 170 -2.93 -25.77 2.90
CA ALA A 170 -1.72 -26.58 3.04
C ALA A 170 -0.62 -26.12 2.07
N TYR A 171 -1.00 -25.74 0.84
CA TYR A 171 -0.10 -25.16 -0.14
C TYR A 171 0.46 -23.81 0.35
N VAL A 172 -0.41 -22.91 0.83
CA VAL A 172 -0.01 -21.61 1.38
C VAL A 172 0.98 -21.77 2.53
N ASP A 173 0.68 -22.65 3.49
CA ASP A 173 1.54 -22.92 4.64
C ASP A 173 2.90 -23.51 4.21
N LYS A 174 2.92 -24.41 3.22
CA LYS A 174 4.15 -25.00 2.70
C LYS A 174 5.05 -23.95 2.03
N VAL A 175 4.50 -23.04 1.23
CA VAL A 175 5.29 -22.02 0.54
C VAL A 175 5.82 -20.98 1.53
N LEU A 176 4.97 -20.49 2.42
CA LEU A 176 5.33 -19.39 3.33
C LEU A 176 6.16 -19.85 4.53
N SER A 177 6.08 -21.12 4.94
CA SER A 177 6.99 -21.68 5.97
C SER A 177 8.46 -21.70 5.55
N LYS A 178 8.77 -21.73 4.25
CA LYS A 178 10.14 -21.52 3.75
C LYS A 178 10.55 -20.05 3.88
N SER A 179 9.68 -19.13 3.50
CA SER A 179 9.95 -17.68 3.52
C SER A 179 10.18 -17.14 4.94
N ILE A 180 9.43 -17.64 5.94
CA ILE A 180 9.60 -17.26 7.35
C ILE A 180 10.98 -17.67 7.90
N LYS A 181 11.54 -18.81 7.48
CA LYS A 181 12.89 -19.25 7.89
C LYS A 181 14.00 -18.38 7.26
N ASP A 182 13.80 -17.92 6.03
CA ASP A 182 14.76 -17.06 5.33
C ASP A 182 14.70 -15.59 5.83
N TYR A 183 13.52 -15.12 6.27
CA TYR A 183 13.38 -13.82 6.94
C TYR A 183 14.19 -13.73 8.24
N ASP A 184 14.28 -14.82 8.99
CA ASP A 184 15.11 -14.89 10.20
C ASP A 184 16.61 -14.72 9.87
N LEU A 185 17.08 -15.31 8.76
CA LEU A 185 18.46 -15.16 8.30
C LEU A 185 18.79 -13.75 7.79
N THR A 186 17.81 -13.06 7.18
CA THR A 186 18.01 -11.70 6.66
C THR A 186 18.16 -10.66 7.78
N LYS A 187 17.58 -10.91 8.97
CA LYS A 187 17.77 -10.10 10.18
C LYS A 187 19.17 -10.20 10.80
N TYR A 188 19.99 -11.18 10.42
CA TYR A 188 21.34 -11.39 10.97
C TYR A 188 22.48 -11.05 10.01
N ILE A 189 22.19 -10.75 8.74
CA ILE A 189 23.23 -10.53 7.70
C ILE A 189 23.41 -9.05 7.33
N LEU A 190 22.61 -8.12 7.89
CA LEU A 190 22.81 -6.67 7.78
C LEU A 190 23.13 -6.03 9.13
#